data_AF-A0A349M8P6-F1
#
_entry.id   AF-A0A349M8P6-F1
#
_cell.length_a   1.000
_cell.length_b   1.000
_cell.length_c   1.000
_cell.angle_alpha   90.00
_cell.angle_beta   90.00
_cell.angle_gamma   90.00
#
_symmetry.space_group_name_H-M   'P 1'
#
loop_
_entity.id
_entity.type
_entity.pdbx_description
1 polymer ?
#
loop_
_entity_poly.entity_id
_entity_poly.type
_entity_poly.pdbx_seq_one_letter_code
_entity_poly.pdbx_strand_id
1 'polypeptide(L)'
;MKQQRETASEVGNEGVSTHFLYPAIRIYTCGEFALERLIPSSVSPVDLPQYKPVPRGEWSHRGPAITMLKVLLCSDDRRASRDMLIEEIWPGKRGSAINSDHALHSAASVLRT
;
A
#
# COMPACT_ATOMS: atom_id res chain seq x y z
N MET A 1 27.51 -37.09 -37.89
CA MET A 1 26.17 -36.59 -38.28
C MET A 1 25.15 -37.24 -37.34
N LYS A 2 24.32 -36.41 -36.68
CA LYS A 2 22.94 -36.63 -36.17
C LYS A 2 22.65 -37.99 -35.48
N GLN A 3 22.22 -38.08 -34.22
CA GLN A 3 20.92 -37.72 -33.61
C GLN A 3 20.76 -38.78 -32.47
N GLN A 4 20.16 -38.62 -31.29
CA GLN A 4 19.02 -37.87 -30.80
C GLN A 4 19.21 -37.55 -29.31
N ARG A 5 18.63 -36.43 -28.89
CA ARG A 5 18.45 -36.01 -27.50
C ARG A 5 17.37 -36.85 -26.85
N GLU A 6 17.67 -37.39 -25.68
CA GLU A 6 16.69 -37.97 -24.77
C GLU A 6 16.15 -36.85 -23.87
N THR A 7 14.84 -36.65 -23.97
CA THR A 7 14.02 -35.72 -23.20
C THR A 7 13.74 -36.28 -21.82
N ALA A 8 14.00 -35.51 -20.76
CA ALA A 8 13.44 -35.78 -19.44
C ALA A 8 13.17 -34.46 -18.69
N SER A 9 11.88 -34.20 -18.49
CA SER A 9 11.26 -33.35 -17.48
C SER A 9 11.80 -31.94 -17.29
N GLU A 10 11.29 -31.04 -18.12
CA GLU A 10 11.05 -29.66 -17.73
C GLU A 10 9.95 -29.67 -16.66
N VAL A 11 10.36 -29.70 -15.39
CA VAL A 11 9.47 -29.45 -14.26
C VAL A 11 8.99 -28.02 -14.44
N GLY A 12 7.74 -27.86 -14.82
CA GLY A 12 7.05 -26.58 -14.87
C GLY A 12 7.15 -25.92 -13.51
N ASN A 13 8.11 -25.01 -13.36
CA ASN A 13 8.21 -24.12 -12.22
C ASN A 13 7.13 -23.06 -12.38
N GLU A 14 5.87 -23.47 -12.18
CA GLU A 14 4.78 -22.55 -11.96
C GLU A 14 5.00 -21.95 -10.57
N GLY A 15 5.89 -20.97 -10.51
CA GLY A 15 6.07 -20.14 -9.33
C GLY A 15 4.71 -19.55 -8.98
N VAL A 16 4.09 -20.08 -7.92
CA VAL A 16 2.84 -19.54 -7.38
C VAL A 16 3.10 -18.06 -7.13
N SER A 17 2.38 -17.19 -7.85
CA SER A 17 2.50 -15.75 -7.65
C SER A 17 2.05 -15.43 -6.23
N THR A 18 3.01 -15.23 -5.34
CA THR A 18 2.81 -14.95 -3.91
C THR A 18 2.01 -13.66 -3.67
N HIS A 19 1.84 -12.84 -4.73
CA HIS A 19 1.01 -11.63 -4.74
C HIS A 19 -0.45 -11.84 -4.33
N PHE A 20 -1.01 -13.05 -4.46
CA PHE A 20 -2.41 -13.31 -4.08
C PHE A 20 -2.57 -13.86 -2.65
N LEU A 21 -1.50 -14.37 -2.04
CA LEU A 21 -1.57 -15.01 -0.71
C LEU A 21 -1.35 -14.03 0.44
N TYR A 22 -0.65 -12.93 0.18
CA TYR A 22 -0.24 -11.98 1.21
C TYR A 22 -0.55 -10.54 0.81
N PRO A 23 -0.97 -9.67 1.75
CA PRO A 23 -1.26 -8.28 1.44
C PRO A 23 0.01 -7.56 0.99
N ALA A 24 -0.10 -6.75 -0.06
CA ALA A 24 1.02 -5.99 -0.61
C ALA A 24 1.59 -4.95 0.37
N ILE A 25 0.74 -4.43 1.27
CA ILE A 25 1.10 -3.44 2.29
C ILE A 25 0.60 -3.93 3.66
N ARG A 26 1.44 -3.81 4.68
CA ARG A 26 1.05 -3.91 6.10
C ARG A 26 1.07 -2.53 6.73
N ILE A 27 0.08 -2.26 7.58
CA ILE A 27 -0.06 -0.98 8.27
C ILE A 27 -0.16 -1.26 9.77
N TYR A 28 0.68 -0.55 10.53
CA TYR A 28 0.67 -0.63 11.99
C TYR A 28 0.09 0.67 12.55
N THR A 29 -0.97 0.56 13.33
CA THR A 29 -1.70 1.69 13.93
C THR A 29 -1.53 1.78 15.45
N CYS A 30 -1.23 0.66 16.11
CA CYS A 30 -0.93 0.61 17.53
C CYS A 30 0.52 1.04 17.78
N GLY A 31 0.71 2.29 18.19
CA GLY A 31 2.02 2.90 18.40
C GLY A 31 2.35 3.90 17.29
N GLU A 32 3.62 3.94 16.88
CA GLU A 32 4.02 4.79 15.74
C GLU A 32 3.41 4.25 14.45
N PHE A 33 2.71 5.11 13.71
CA PHE A 33 2.14 4.72 12.42
C PHE A 33 3.25 4.36 11.43
N ALA A 34 3.25 3.11 10.96
CA ALA A 34 4.27 2.57 10.07
C ALA A 34 3.63 1.78 8.92
N LEU A 35 4.31 1.79 7.77
CA LEU A 35 3.96 0.98 6.61
C LEU A 35 5.11 0.03 6.29
N GLU A 36 4.77 -1.18 5.86
CA GLU A 36 5.71 -2.10 5.25
C GLU A 36 5.18 -2.60 3.91
N ARG A 37 6.09 -2.79 2.94
CA ARG A 37 5.78 -3.31 1.62
C ARG A 37 6.27 -4.75 1.49
N LEU A 38 5.42 -5.60 0.91
CA LEU A 38 5.79 -6.98 0.59
C LEU A 38 7.00 -6.97 -0.36
N ILE A 39 8.03 -7.72 0.00
CA ILE A 39 9.17 -7.96 -0.86
C ILE A 39 8.75 -9.07 -1.84
N PRO A 40 8.78 -8.83 -3.17
CA PRO A 40 8.51 -9.88 -4.14
C PRO A 40 9.53 -10.99 -3.93
N SER A 41 9.07 -12.13 -3.41
CA SER A 41 9.90 -13.33 -3.28
C SER A 41 9.55 -14.27 -4.40
N SER A 42 10.57 -14.72 -5.12
CA SER A 42 10.48 -15.81 -6.11
C SER A 42 10.46 -17.19 -5.46
N VAL A 43 10.34 -17.25 -4.13
CA VAL A 43 10.68 -18.44 -3.35
C VAL A 43 9.39 -19.11 -2.85
N SER A 44 9.44 -20.44 -2.92
CA SER A 44 8.50 -21.47 -2.49
C SER A 44 7.37 -21.01 -1.55
N PRO A 45 6.12 -21.46 -1.73
CA PRO A 45 4.99 -21.18 -0.82
C PRO A 45 5.19 -21.63 0.63
N VAL A 46 6.32 -22.27 0.96
CA VAL A 46 6.74 -22.68 2.30
C VAL A 46 7.38 -21.52 3.09
N ASP A 47 7.94 -20.51 2.42
CA ASP A 47 8.60 -19.40 3.09
C ASP A 47 7.61 -18.34 3.58
N LEU A 48 7.86 -17.82 4.79
CA LEU A 48 7.08 -16.71 5.34
C LEU A 48 7.27 -15.44 4.50
N PRO A 49 6.21 -14.63 4.30
CA PRO A 49 6.29 -13.43 3.49
C PRO A 49 7.20 -12.40 4.16
N GLN A 50 8.15 -11.87 3.38
CA GLN A 50 9.07 -10.84 3.86
C GLN A 50 8.55 -9.45 3.53
N TYR A 51 8.71 -8.52 4.46
CA TYR A 51 8.24 -7.15 4.36
C TYR A 51 9.37 -6.18 4.64
N LYS A 52 9.41 -5.08 3.89
CA LYS A 52 10.37 -3.99 4.09
C LYS A 52 9.66 -2.74 4.61
N PRO A 53 10.13 -2.09 5.68
CA PRO A 53 9.62 -0.79 6.10
C PRO A 53 9.68 0.25 4.98
N VAL A 54 8.62 1.02 4.82
CA VAL A 54 8.57 2.16 3.89
C VAL A 54 9.07 3.40 4.66
N PRO A 55 10.27 3.94 4.34
CA PRO A 55 10.83 5.08 5.04
C PRO A 55 9.90 6.29 5.00
N ARG A 56 9.79 7.03 6.12
CA ARG A 56 8.98 8.26 6.20
C ARG A 56 9.25 9.22 5.05
N GLY A 57 10.50 9.37 4.59
CA GLY A 57 10.84 10.19 3.44
C GLY A 57 10.05 9.85 2.16
N GLU A 58 9.84 8.55 1.90
CA GLU A 58 9.13 8.04 0.72
C GLU A 58 7.62 8.33 0.73
N TRP A 59 7.04 8.67 1.89
CA TRP A 59 5.62 9.04 2.03
C TRP A 59 5.38 10.39 2.71
N SER A 60 6.43 11.10 3.12
CA SER A 60 6.34 12.37 3.87
C SER A 60 5.73 13.50 3.04
N HIS A 61 6.02 13.55 1.75
CA HIS A 61 5.39 14.46 0.79
C HIS A 61 3.91 14.14 0.53
N ARG A 62 3.42 13.01 1.04
CA ARG A 62 2.02 12.54 0.97
C ARG A 62 1.28 12.76 2.28
N GLY A 63 1.73 13.71 3.13
CA GLY A 63 1.15 14.01 4.45
C GLY A 63 -0.38 14.01 4.49
N PRO A 64 -1.07 14.75 3.59
CA PRO A 64 -2.53 14.73 3.51
C PRO A 64 -3.14 13.34 3.25
N ALA A 65 -2.56 12.56 2.33
CA ALA A 65 -3.02 11.21 2.02
C ALA A 65 -2.86 10.27 3.22
N ILE A 66 -1.81 10.48 4.00
CA ILE A 66 -1.50 9.65 5.17
C ILE A 66 -2.41 9.97 6.34
N THR A 67 -2.68 11.25 6.59
CA THR A 67 -3.70 11.66 7.56
C THR A 67 -5.06 11.11 7.14
N MET A 68 -5.43 11.21 5.85
CA MET A 68 -6.65 10.60 5.31
C MET A 68 -6.70 9.09 5.59
N LEU A 69 -5.61 8.36 5.30
CA LEU A 69 -5.55 6.92 5.54
C LEU A 69 -5.71 6.58 7.02
N LYS A 70 -5.07 7.34 7.93
CA LYS A 70 -5.23 7.15 9.38
C LYS A 70 -6.68 7.35 9.82
N VAL A 71 -7.32 8.44 9.38
CA VAL A 71 -8.74 8.69 9.70
C VAL A 71 -9.59 7.52 9.22
N LEU A 72 -9.45 7.13 7.95
CA LEU A 72 -10.23 6.03 7.39
C LEU A 72 -9.96 4.70 8.10
N LEU A 73 -8.75 4.39 8.52
CA LEU A 73 -8.46 3.14 9.25
C LEU A 73 -9.10 3.11 10.65
N CYS A 74 -9.32 4.27 11.25
CA CYS A 74 -9.91 4.41 12.59
C CYS A 74 -11.41 4.71 12.57
N SER A 75 -12.01 4.92 11.40
CA SER A 75 -13.45 5.16 11.23
C SER A 75 -14.23 3.86 11.05
N ASP A 76 -15.48 3.85 11.52
CA ASP A 76 -16.43 2.77 11.25
C ASP A 76 -16.57 2.51 9.75
N ASP A 77 -16.55 1.24 9.37
CA ASP A 77 -16.55 0.75 7.97
C ASP A 77 -15.48 1.37 7.06
N ARG A 78 -14.48 2.03 7.65
CA ARG A 78 -13.48 2.85 6.96
C ARG A 78 -14.07 3.96 6.10
N ARG A 79 -15.12 4.60 6.60
CA ARG A 79 -15.81 5.70 5.90
C ARG A 79 -15.73 6.96 6.74
N ALA A 80 -15.48 8.08 6.07
CA ALA A 80 -15.52 9.41 6.68
C ALA A 80 -16.24 10.37 5.73
N SER A 81 -16.93 11.37 6.30
CA SER A 81 -17.52 12.42 5.47
C SER A 81 -16.40 13.29 4.88
N ARG A 82 -16.67 13.88 3.71
CA ARG A 82 -15.74 14.83 3.08
C ARG A 82 -15.35 15.96 4.05
N ASP A 83 -16.34 16.50 4.74
CA ASP A 83 -16.19 17.60 5.68
C ASP A 83 -15.32 17.23 6.89
N MET A 84 -15.47 16.02 7.40
CA MET A 84 -14.62 15.48 8.47
C MET A 84 -13.17 15.33 7.98
N LEU A 85 -12.96 14.77 6.78
CA LEU A 85 -11.61 14.62 6.22
C LEU A 85 -10.92 15.96 6.00
N ILE A 86 -11.64 16.97 5.50
CA ILE A 86 -11.09 18.32 5.32
C ILE A 86 -10.66 18.91 6.65
N GLU A 87 -11.49 18.78 7.70
CA GLU A 87 -11.17 19.32 9.02
C GLU A 87 -9.98 18.61 9.67
N GLU A 88 -9.91 17.29 9.58
CA GLU A 88 -8.78 16.51 10.14
C GLU A 88 -7.45 16.76 9.41
N ILE A 89 -7.50 16.92 8.08
CA ILE A 89 -6.29 17.10 7.26
C ILE A 89 -5.82 18.57 7.28
N TRP A 90 -6.75 19.51 7.28
CA TRP A 90 -6.48 20.96 7.28
C TRP A 90 -7.36 21.70 8.30
N PRO A 91 -7.05 21.58 9.60
CA PRO A 91 -7.88 22.18 10.66
C PRO A 91 -8.05 23.68 10.48
N GLY A 92 -9.28 24.17 10.62
CA GLY A 92 -9.62 25.59 10.53
C GLY A 92 -9.41 26.24 9.14
N LYS A 93 -9.12 25.47 8.09
CA LYS A 93 -8.91 25.98 6.72
C LYS A 93 -10.14 25.90 5.83
N ARG A 94 -11.33 25.74 6.41
CA ARG A 94 -12.61 25.82 5.69
C ARG A 94 -12.80 27.26 5.16
N GLY A 95 -12.27 27.54 3.97
CA GLY A 95 -12.24 28.87 3.34
C GLY A 95 -10.85 29.50 3.13
N SER A 96 -9.75 28.79 3.38
CA SER A 96 -8.39 29.31 3.11
C SER A 96 -7.99 29.18 1.64
N ALA A 97 -6.90 29.84 1.23
CA ALA A 97 -6.35 29.84 -0.15
C ALA A 97 -5.97 28.46 -0.74
N ILE A 98 -6.15 27.37 0.01
CA ILE A 98 -5.95 26.01 -0.48
C ILE A 98 -7.29 25.54 -1.01
N ASN A 99 -7.35 25.18 -2.29
CA ASN A 99 -8.48 24.44 -2.83
C ASN A 99 -8.50 23.04 -2.18
N SER A 100 -9.11 22.96 -1.00
CA SER A 100 -9.13 21.76 -0.15
C SER A 100 -9.81 20.60 -0.85
N ASP A 101 -10.78 20.87 -1.73
CA ASP A 101 -11.39 19.86 -2.61
C ASP A 101 -10.38 19.21 -3.53
N HIS A 102 -9.68 20.02 -4.30
CA HIS A 102 -8.66 19.51 -5.22
C HIS A 102 -7.55 18.78 -4.46
N ALA A 103 -7.12 19.32 -3.32
CA ALA A 103 -6.11 18.70 -2.48
C ALA A 103 -6.59 17.35 -1.89
N LEU A 104 -7.87 17.26 -1.49
CA LEU A 104 -8.48 16.04 -0.99
C LEU A 104 -8.56 14.97 -2.09
N HIS A 105 -8.96 15.35 -3.30
CA HIS A 105 -8.95 14.44 -4.46
C HIS A 105 -7.55 13.94 -4.81
N SER A 106 -6.55 14.83 -4.77
CA SER A 106 -5.15 14.47 -4.98
C SER A 106 -4.67 13.46 -3.92
N ALA A 107 -4.95 13.73 -2.65
CA ALA A 107 -4.64 12.84 -1.54
C ALA A 107 -5.32 11.46 -1.68
N ALA A 108 -6.59 11.42 -2.09
CA ALA A 108 -7.29 10.16 -2.35
C ALA A 108 -6.71 9.40 -3.55
N SER A 109 -6.28 10.11 -4.60
CA SER A 109 -5.61 9.50 -5.77
C SER A 109 -4.32 8.78 -5.35
N VAL A 110 -3.52 9.44 -4.51
CA VAL A 110 -2.27 8.91 -3.96
C VAL A 110 -2.45 7.62 -3.15
N LEU A 111 -3.62 7.40 -2.52
CA LEU A 111 -3.92 6.16 -1.80
C LEU A 111 -4.35 5.00 -2.69
N ARG A 112 -4.76 5.28 -3.93
CA ARG A 112 -5.22 4.25 -4.89
C ARG A 112 -4.08 3.69 -5.74
N THR A 113 -2.91 4.33 -5.73
CA THR A 113 -1.68 3.91 -6.44
C THR A 113 -0.84 2.98 -5.59
#